data_AF-A0A417YQE6-F1
#
_entry.id   AF-A0A417YQE6-F1
#
_cell.length_a   1.000
_cell.length_b   1.000
_cell.length_c   1.000
_cell.angle_alpha   90.00
_cell.angle_beta   90.00
_cell.angle_gamma   90.00
#
_symmetry.space_group_name_H-M   'P 1'
#
loop_
_entity.id
_entity.type
_entity.pdbx_description
1 polymer ?
#
loop_
_entity_poly.entity_id
_entity_poly.type
_entity_poly.pdbx_seq_one_letter_code
_entity_poly.pdbx_strand_id
1 'polypeptide(L)'
;MLVTRPSTEEITLERDKIYRALLTSRKNGYPCVPLKHYYISPLKTHCDFYEDAALTKFRGCFPIQEVSLIIEETSLNESLTEEINNPIPQATNEEETDFRQLTLF
;
A
#
# COMPACT_ATOMS: atom_id res chain seq x y z
N MET A 1 5.59 37.90 17.63
CA MET A 1 5.81 36.79 16.67
C MET A 1 4.48 36.11 16.42
N LEU A 2 3.88 36.28 15.24
CA LEU A 2 2.72 35.50 14.85
C LEU A 2 3.22 34.13 14.40
N VAL A 3 3.07 33.13 15.26
CA VAL A 3 3.34 31.73 14.90
C VAL A 3 2.19 31.30 14.00
N THR A 4 2.38 31.41 12.68
CA THR A 4 1.50 30.78 11.70
C THR A 4 1.65 29.27 11.89
N ARG A 5 0.72 28.68 12.65
CA ARG A 5 0.55 27.23 12.68
C ARG A 5 0.33 26.79 11.22
N PRO A 6 1.01 25.75 10.73
CA PRO A 6 0.75 25.27 9.39
C PRO A 6 -0.75 24.98 9.30
N SER A 7 -1.42 25.60 8.33
CA SER A 7 -2.82 25.33 8.02
C SER A 7 -2.91 23.83 7.78
N THR A 8 -3.37 23.10 8.79
CA THR A 8 -3.70 21.69 8.64
C THR A 8 -4.97 21.75 7.84
N GLU A 9 -4.86 21.61 6.51
CA GLU A 9 -6.05 21.41 5.69
C GLU A 9 -6.83 20.26 6.33
N GLU A 10 -8.02 20.57 6.84
CA GLU A 10 -8.87 19.58 7.48
C GLU A 10 -9.33 18.63 6.37
N ILE A 11 -8.57 17.55 6.19
CA ILE A 11 -8.96 16.43 5.33
C ILE A 11 -10.22 15.85 5.97
N THR A 12 -11.37 16.28 5.47
CA THR A 12 -12.67 15.87 5.98
C THR A 12 -13.10 14.65 5.18
N LEU A 13 -12.82 13.47 5.73
CA LEU A 13 -13.27 12.20 5.15
C LEU A 13 -14.67 11.88 5.66
N GLU A 14 -15.53 11.37 4.77
CA GLU A 14 -16.88 10.97 5.13
C GLU A 14 -16.86 9.64 5.90
N ARG A 15 -17.55 9.58 7.04
CA ARG A 15 -17.55 8.39 7.92
C ARG A 15 -18.24 7.16 7.33
N ASP A 16 -19.10 7.36 6.34
CA ASP A 16 -19.88 6.29 5.71
C ASP A 16 -19.15 5.64 4.52
N LYS A 17 -17.94 6.13 4.22
CA LYS A 17 -17.13 5.69 3.09
C LYS A 17 -15.87 4.97 3.55
N ILE A 18 -15.45 4.02 2.73
CA ILE A 18 -14.18 3.32 2.89
C ILE A 18 -13.19 3.94 1.91
N TYR A 19 -11.98 4.20 2.41
CA TYR A 19 -10.89 4.70 1.59
C TYR A 19 -9.74 3.71 1.61
N ARG A 20 -8.93 3.70 0.57
CA ARG A 20 -7.63 3.06 0.58
C ARG A 20 -6.57 4.12 0.80
N ALA A 21 -5.68 3.89 1.76
CA ALA A 21 -4.63 4.84 2.10
C ALA A 21 -3.31 4.13 2.42
N LEU A 22 -2.19 4.81 2.16
CA LEU A 22 -0.85 4.36 2.50
C LEU A 22 -0.49 4.82 3.92
N LEU A 23 -0.19 3.89 4.81
CA LEU A 23 0.41 4.20 6.11
C LEU A 23 1.86 4.61 5.90
N THR A 24 2.18 5.89 6.05
CA THR A 24 3.53 6.43 5.80
C THR A 24 4.36 6.54 7.07
N SER A 25 3.69 6.72 8.20
CA SER A 25 4.34 6.82 9.50
C SER A 25 3.54 6.04 10.52
N ARG A 26 4.22 5.60 11.57
CA ARG A 26 3.59 5.07 12.77
C ARG A 26 4.37 5.59 13.95
N LYS A 27 3.69 6.13 14.97
CA LYS A 27 4.35 6.41 16.24
C LYS A 27 5.03 5.14 16.78
N ASN A 28 6.15 5.32 17.49
CA ASN A 28 7.04 4.25 17.95
C ASN A 28 6.34 3.11 18.73
N GLY A 29 5.10 3.31 19.19
CA GLY A 29 4.29 2.32 19.88
C GLY A 29 3.73 1.18 19.02
N TYR A 30 3.80 1.26 17.69
CA TYR A 30 3.24 0.21 16.79
C TYR A 30 4.28 -0.39 15.84
N PRO A 31 5.42 -0.93 16.33
CA PRO A 31 6.50 -1.42 15.46
C PRO A 31 6.09 -2.61 14.58
N CYS A 32 5.07 -3.37 14.99
CA CYS A 32 4.63 -4.59 14.31
C CYS A 32 3.68 -4.33 13.12
N VAL A 33 3.21 -3.09 12.91
CA VAL A 33 2.23 -2.79 11.84
C VAL A 33 2.95 -2.36 10.57
N PRO A 34 2.93 -3.14 9.48
CA PRO A 34 3.71 -2.82 8.28
C PRO A 34 3.24 -1.52 7.62
N LEU A 35 4.18 -0.71 7.11
CA LEU A 35 3.90 0.50 6.35
C LEU A 35 3.51 0.11 4.92
N LYS A 36 2.22 -0.04 4.66
CA LYS A 36 1.65 -0.46 3.37
C LYS A 36 0.28 0.18 3.15
N HIS A 37 -0.36 -0.17 2.03
CA HIS A 37 -1.74 0.22 1.78
C HIS A 37 -2.69 -0.56 2.67
N TYR A 38 -3.67 0.15 3.23
CA TYR A 38 -4.77 -0.41 4.02
C TYR A 38 -6.07 0.23 3.58
N TYR A 39 -7.15 -0.49 3.87
CA TYR A 39 -8.49 0.07 3.86
C TYR A 39 -8.71 0.80 5.17
N ILE A 40 -9.17 2.04 5.09
CA ILE A 40 -9.38 2.90 6.25
C ILE A 40 -10.85 3.29 6.36
N SER A 41 -11.36 3.22 7.58
CA SER A 41 -12.65 3.76 7.97
C SER A 41 -12.42 5.01 8.80
N PRO A 42 -12.74 6.21 8.30
CA PRO A 42 -12.45 7.46 9.01
C PRO A 42 -13.43 7.69 10.16
N LEU A 43 -12.89 8.19 11.28
CA LEU A 43 -13.67 8.57 12.46
C LEU A 43 -13.78 10.08 12.55
N LYS A 44 -12.89 10.73 13.32
CA LYS A 44 -12.88 12.20 13.49
C LYS A 44 -11.46 12.73 13.37
N THR A 45 -10.57 12.22 14.21
CA THR A 45 -9.13 12.56 14.20
C THR A 45 -8.26 11.37 13.82
N HIS A 46 -8.87 10.18 13.75
CA HIS A 46 -8.23 8.89 13.55
C HIS A 46 -9.01 8.09 12.52
N CYS A 47 -8.39 7.04 11.99
CA CYS A 47 -9.00 6.05 11.13
C CYS A 47 -8.69 4.65 11.63
N ASP A 48 -9.64 3.75 11.47
CA ASP A 48 -9.45 2.31 11.68
C ASP A 48 -8.89 1.67 10.42
N PHE A 49 -7.89 0.82 10.56
CA PHE A 49 -7.15 0.21 9.46
C PHE A 49 -7.49 -1.26 9.32
N TYR A 50 -7.71 -1.67 8.08
CA TYR A 50 -8.11 -3.01 7.69
C TYR A 50 -7.24 -3.50 6.53
N GLU A 51 -6.92 -4.79 6.50
CA GLU A 51 -6.19 -5.37 5.35
C GLU A 51 -7.07 -5.66 4.15
N ASP A 52 -8.38 -5.70 4.34
CA ASP A 52 -9.38 -6.09 3.37
C ASP A 52 -10.48 -5.04 3.23
N ALA A 53 -11.03 -4.93 2.02
CA ALA A 53 -12.15 -4.03 1.72
C ALA A 53 -13.44 -4.39 2.48
N ALA A 54 -13.57 -5.64 2.92
CA ALA A 54 -14.72 -6.11 3.70
C ALA A 54 -14.64 -5.74 5.19
N LEU A 55 -13.59 -5.01 5.62
CA LEU A 55 -13.37 -4.54 6.99
C LEU A 55 -13.35 -5.66 8.05
N THR A 56 -12.89 -6.86 7.69
CA THR A 56 -12.87 -8.02 8.62
C THR A 56 -11.54 -8.16 9.36
N LYS A 57 -10.43 -7.74 8.76
CA LYS A 57 -9.07 -7.89 9.29
C LYS A 57 -8.55 -6.58 9.87
N PHE A 58 -9.00 -6.26 11.07
CA PHE A 58 -8.56 -5.07 11.80
C PHE A 58 -7.06 -5.11 12.15
N ARG A 59 -6.36 -4.00 11.92
CA ARG A 59 -4.90 -3.85 12.17
C ARG A 59 -4.53 -2.72 13.10
N GLY A 60 -5.47 -1.85 13.46
CA GLY A 60 -5.24 -0.79 14.44
C GLY A 60 -5.99 0.50 14.09
N CYS A 61 -5.83 1.50 14.96
CA CYS A 61 -6.41 2.83 14.80
C CYS A 61 -5.28 3.86 14.80
N PHE A 62 -5.14 4.63 13.72
CA PHE A 62 -4.06 5.60 13.55
C PHE A 62 -4.59 7.00 13.22
N PRO A 63 -3.84 8.07 13.56
CA PRO A 63 -4.19 9.43 13.16
C PRO A 63 -4.26 9.59 11.63
N ILE A 64 -5.21 10.38 11.14
CA ILE A 64 -5.35 10.72 9.70
C ILE A 64 -4.05 11.35 9.15
N GLN A 65 -3.29 12.04 10.01
CA GLN A 65 -2.03 12.69 9.65
C GLN A 65 -0.90 11.69 9.34
N GLU A 66 -1.05 10.42 9.73
CA GLU A 66 -0.07 9.36 9.52
C GLU A 66 -0.32 8.59 8.20
N VAL A 67 -1.35 8.99 7.43
CA VAL A 67 -1.66 8.41 6.11
C VAL A 67 -1.45 9.39 4.97
N SER A 68 -1.22 8.83 3.79
CA SER A 68 -1.12 9.58 2.53
C SER A 68 -1.77 8.77 1.41
N LEU A 69 -1.95 9.38 0.23
CA LEU A 69 -2.55 8.72 -0.94
C LEU A 69 -3.94 8.14 -0.65
N ILE A 70 -4.84 8.96 -0.11
CA ILE A 70 -6.20 8.55 0.24
C ILE A 70 -7.05 8.52 -1.03
N ILE A 71 -7.52 7.33 -1.40
CA ILE A 71 -8.36 7.07 -2.57
C ILE A 71 -9.70 6.53 -2.07
N GLU A 72 -10.81 7.09 -2.51
CA GLU A 72 -12.15 6.56 -2.19
C GLU A 72 -12.35 5.22 -2.91
N GLU A 73 -12.58 4.15 -2.14
CA GLU A 73 -12.91 2.84 -2.71
C GLU A 73 -14.41 2.82 -2.96
N THR A 74 -14.80 3.11 -4.20
CA THR A 74 -16.16 2.82 -4.66
C THR A 74 -16.23 1.31 -4.90
N SER A 75 -17.32 0.69 -4.44
CA SER A 75 -17.57 -0.77 -4.50
C SER A 75 -17.73 -1.31 -5.93
N LEU A 76 -16.69 -1.17 -6.76
CA LEU A 76 -16.51 -1.80 -8.06
C LEU A 76 -15.08 -2.30 -8.12
N ASN A 77 -14.88 -3.43 -7.46
CA ASN A 77 -13.99 -4.52 -7.84
C ASN A 77 -13.59 -4.48 -9.33
N GLU A 78 -12.52 -3.76 -9.65
CA GLU A 78 -11.81 -3.90 -10.92
C GLU A 78 -10.43 -4.51 -10.66
N SER A 79 -10.37 -5.80 -10.93
CA SER A 79 -9.21 -6.67 -11.11
C SER A 79 -7.86 -5.98 -11.32
N LEU A 80 -6.97 -6.04 -10.32
CA LEU A 80 -5.52 -6.04 -10.55
C LEU A 80 -4.82 -6.92 -9.49
N THR A 81 -5.09 -8.24 -9.55
CA THR A 81 -4.24 -9.29 -8.98
C THR A 81 -3.56 -10.09 -10.08
N GLU A 82 -3.16 -9.43 -11.17
CA GLU A 82 -2.29 -10.02 -12.19
C GLU A 82 -0.91 -9.36 -12.15
N GLU A 83 -0.18 -9.59 -11.07
CA GLU A 83 1.28 -9.76 -11.17
C GLU A 83 1.63 -11.13 -10.58
N ILE A 84 1.19 -12.10 -11.38
CA ILE A 84 1.84 -13.36 -11.71
C ILE A 84 3.20 -13.53 -11.02
N ASN A 85 3.22 -14.51 -10.13
CA ASN A 85 4.37 -15.32 -9.75
C ASN A 85 5.38 -15.44 -10.91
N ASN A 86 6.55 -14.82 -10.81
CA ASN A 86 7.71 -15.29 -11.55
C ASN A 86 8.30 -16.48 -10.78
N PRO A 87 8.11 -17.74 -11.22
CA PRO A 87 8.96 -18.82 -10.74
C PRO A 87 10.39 -18.53 -11.22
N ILE A 88 11.30 -18.53 -10.26
CA ILE A 88 12.75 -18.61 -10.48
C ILE A 88 12.99 -19.79 -11.44
N PRO A 89 13.60 -19.61 -12.63
CA PRO A 89 14.04 -20.76 -13.40
C PRO A 89 15.31 -21.32 -12.74
N GLN A 90 15.13 -22.37 -11.93
CA GLN A 90 16.18 -23.37 -11.74
C GLN A 90 16.24 -24.20 -13.02
N ALA A 91 17.24 -23.94 -13.87
CA ALA A 91 17.60 -24.82 -14.97
C ALA A 91 18.90 -25.55 -14.60
N THR A 92 18.74 -26.82 -14.24
CA THR A 92 19.80 -27.78 -13.97
C THR A 92 20.32 -28.34 -15.30
N ASN A 93 21.63 -28.23 -15.51
CA ASN A 93 22.59 -29.01 -16.30
C ASN A 93 22.25 -29.68 -17.66
N GLU A 94 23.30 -29.72 -18.50
CA GLU A 94 23.59 -30.61 -19.65
C GLU A 94 22.78 -30.25 -20.92
N GLU A 95 23.35 -29.87 -22.08
CA GLU A 95 24.38 -30.57 -22.86
C GLU A 95 25.20 -29.61 -23.75
N GLU A 96 26.37 -30.10 -24.09
CA GLU A 96 27.44 -29.57 -24.93
C GLU A 96 27.02 -29.52 -26.41
N THR A 97 27.02 -28.34 -27.06
CA THR A 97 27.19 -28.25 -28.52
C THR A 97 28.00 -27.03 -28.94
N ASP A 98 29.00 -27.36 -29.73
CA ASP A 98 30.15 -26.63 -30.27
C ASP A 98 29.83 -25.47 -31.24
N PHE A 99 30.72 -24.45 -31.27
CA PHE A 99 31.17 -23.64 -32.44
C PHE A 99 30.14 -22.80 -33.28
N ARG A 100 30.36 -21.57 -33.79
CA ARG A 100 31.50 -20.72 -34.21
C ARG A 100 31.16 -19.22 -34.10
N GLN A 101 32.13 -18.37 -33.76
CA GLN A 101 32.04 -16.92 -33.98
C GLN A 101 32.06 -16.60 -35.49
N LEU A 102 31.09 -15.83 -35.98
CA LEU A 102 31.18 -15.16 -37.26
C LEU A 102 31.61 -13.71 -37.04
N THR A 103 32.86 -13.42 -37.37
CA THR A 103 33.37 -12.07 -37.57
C THR A 103 32.73 -11.49 -38.83
N LEU A 104 32.10 -10.32 -38.76
CA LEU A 104 31.90 -9.46 -39.93
C LEU A 104 32.98 -8.37 -39.89
N PHE A 105 33.67 -8.23 -41.02
CA PHE A 105 34.71 -7.25 -41.30
C PHE A 105 34.25 -5.80 -41.09
#